data_AF-A0A944PV85-F1
#
_entry.id   AF-A0A944PV85-F1
#
_cell.length_a   1.000
_cell.length_b   1.000
_cell.length_c   1.000
_cell.angle_alpha   90.00
_cell.angle_beta   90.00
_cell.angle_gamma   90.00
#
_symmetry.space_group_name_H-M   'P 1'
#
loop_
_entity.id
_entity.type
_entity.pdbx_description
1 polymer ?
#
loop_
_entity_poly.entity_id
_entity_poly.type
_entity_poly.pdbx_seq_one_letter_code
_entity_poly.pdbx_strand_id
1 'polypeptide(L)'
;MLAAIPAVASERDSGDASYFVASLRGANEVPVQGGPATGDRDGAALEFVKVQGRTVSFAVTWRGTDKPTALHVHQGGKGVNGGLKIDFTEQLGKGKARTATGSVQVADTDAAVLKAFTSDPAGFYANLHTAEFPGGAVRGQFHRVTNGFHFDRALSNFQAPVVKGEQIYECKTGTDGKSSFQQRDVRAVLAGGIAHSFVRPNSGTPQWIAHDRSAVTGSLISKSANGAGNIPELDLQAKRSGKKHGLFAHTTEILRLNTVGGVAPAGDCEAGSLAAVPYQADYVFIQR
;
A
#
# COMPACT_ATOMS: atom_id res chain seq x y z
N MET A 1 53.62 17.63 -25.57
CA MET A 1 52.68 18.03 -24.50
C MET A 1 51.29 17.58 -24.91
N LEU A 2 50.81 16.45 -24.40
CA LEU A 2 49.42 16.02 -24.55
C LEU A 2 48.77 16.18 -23.18
N ALA A 3 47.79 17.09 -23.07
CA ALA A 3 47.02 17.29 -21.85
C ALA A 3 46.05 16.12 -21.67
N ALA A 4 46.11 15.44 -20.52
CA ALA A 4 45.14 14.44 -20.14
C ALA A 4 43.82 15.12 -19.75
N ILE A 5 42.73 14.74 -20.42
CA ILE A 5 41.36 15.12 -20.04
C ILE A 5 41.01 14.35 -18.76
N PRO A 6 40.54 15.00 -17.68
CA PRO A 6 40.10 14.27 -16.51
C PRO A 6 38.80 13.53 -16.85
N ALA A 7 38.80 12.21 -16.68
CA ALA A 7 37.59 11.41 -16.72
C ALA A 7 36.70 11.82 -15.54
N VAL A 8 35.50 12.32 -15.83
CA VAL A 8 34.46 12.50 -14.82
C VAL A 8 34.03 11.10 -14.39
N ALA A 9 34.51 10.68 -13.22
CA ALA A 9 34.00 9.48 -12.57
C ALA A 9 32.54 9.72 -12.20
N SER A 10 31.63 8.99 -12.85
CA SER A 10 30.27 8.80 -12.35
C SER A 10 30.39 8.16 -10.97
N GLU A 11 30.23 8.94 -9.91
CA GLU A 11 30.00 8.42 -8.56
C GLU A 11 28.78 7.50 -8.63
N ARG A 12 29.03 6.19 -8.63
CA ARG A 12 27.99 5.20 -8.38
C ARG A 12 27.60 5.37 -6.93
N ASP A 13 26.49 6.07 -6.71
CA ASP A 13 25.85 6.25 -5.42
C ASP A 13 25.59 4.85 -4.80
N SER A 14 26.48 4.48 -3.87
CA SER A 14 26.69 3.11 -3.37
C SER A 14 25.91 2.82 -2.08
N GLY A 15 24.81 3.54 -1.85
CA GLY A 15 23.91 3.26 -0.74
C GLY A 15 23.00 2.04 -0.99
N ASP A 16 22.67 1.32 0.08
CA ASP A 16 21.59 0.33 0.08
C ASP A 16 20.27 1.02 -0.32
N ALA A 17 19.55 0.42 -1.28
CA ALA A 17 18.29 0.97 -1.74
C ALA A 17 17.17 0.71 -0.73
N SER A 18 16.35 1.73 -0.48
CA SER A 18 15.09 1.60 0.26
C SER A 18 13.91 1.55 -0.69
N TYR A 19 12.92 0.73 -0.37
CA TYR A 19 11.74 0.50 -1.20
C TYR A 19 10.47 0.85 -0.44
N PHE A 20 9.55 1.51 -1.13
CA PHE A 20 8.29 1.99 -0.59
C PHE A 20 7.17 1.69 -1.56
N VAL A 21 5.96 1.58 -1.05
CA VAL A 21 4.75 1.36 -1.83
C VAL A 21 3.59 2.20 -1.30
N ALA A 22 2.78 2.74 -2.20
CA ALA A 22 1.54 3.43 -1.89
C ALA A 22 0.38 2.80 -2.66
N SER A 23 -0.72 2.56 -1.95
CA SER A 23 -1.99 2.06 -2.48
C SER A 23 -2.97 3.23 -2.57
N LEU A 24 -3.11 3.83 -3.76
CA LEU A 24 -3.84 5.08 -3.95
C LEU A 24 -5.32 4.84 -4.28
N ARG A 25 -6.20 5.65 -3.68
CA ARG A 25 -7.66 5.68 -3.89
C ARG A 25 -8.16 7.12 -3.86
N GLY A 26 -9.22 7.45 -4.60
CA GLY A 26 -9.81 8.79 -4.52
C GLY A 26 -10.44 9.10 -3.16
N ALA A 27 -10.93 8.07 -2.46
CA ALA A 27 -11.44 8.22 -1.08
C ALA A 27 -10.38 8.68 -0.05
N ASN A 28 -9.10 8.64 -0.42
CA ASN A 28 -8.01 9.11 0.44
C ASN A 28 -7.65 10.59 0.20
N GLU A 29 -8.22 11.23 -0.81
CA GLU A 29 -8.03 12.65 -1.08
C GLU A 29 -8.62 13.51 0.04
N VAL A 30 -8.06 14.71 0.22
CA VAL A 30 -8.51 15.67 1.23
C VAL A 30 -8.96 16.95 0.52
N PRO A 31 -10.26 17.09 0.21
CA PRO A 31 -10.77 18.25 -0.51
C PRO A 31 -10.53 19.55 0.24
N VAL A 32 -10.20 20.61 -0.50
CA VAL A 32 -10.11 21.98 0.01
C VAL A 32 -11.32 22.76 -0.48
N GLN A 33 -12.01 23.45 0.42
CA GLN A 33 -13.18 24.26 0.06
C GLN A 33 -12.80 25.35 -0.96
N GLY A 34 -13.53 25.40 -2.08
CA GLY A 34 -13.23 26.32 -3.19
C GLY A 34 -11.99 25.94 -4.00
N GLY A 35 -11.34 24.82 -3.69
CA GLY A 35 -10.22 24.28 -4.43
C GLY A 35 -10.65 23.49 -5.68
N PRO A 36 -9.67 23.03 -6.48
CA PRO A 36 -9.92 22.16 -7.63
C PRO A 36 -10.60 20.84 -7.24
N ALA A 37 -11.23 20.19 -8.22
CA ALA A 37 -11.84 18.88 -8.03
C ALA A 37 -10.82 17.83 -7.57
N THR A 38 -11.23 16.99 -6.63
CA THR A 38 -10.42 15.92 -6.02
C THR A 38 -11.27 14.66 -5.82
N GLY A 39 -10.61 13.51 -5.72
CA GLY A 39 -11.23 12.27 -5.26
C GLY A 39 -12.02 11.52 -6.33
N ASP A 40 -11.30 10.95 -7.29
CA ASP A 40 -11.86 10.05 -8.29
C ASP A 40 -12.40 8.77 -7.62
N ARG A 41 -13.72 8.59 -7.64
CA ARG A 41 -14.40 7.49 -6.94
C ARG A 41 -14.03 6.12 -7.51
N ASP A 42 -13.78 6.05 -8.81
CA ASP A 42 -13.47 4.82 -9.52
C ASP A 42 -11.95 4.62 -9.66
N GLY A 43 -11.19 5.70 -9.49
CA GLY A 43 -9.75 5.75 -9.57
C GLY A 43 -9.02 4.90 -8.53
N ALA A 44 -7.99 4.20 -9.00
CA ALA A 44 -6.99 3.57 -8.15
C ALA A 44 -5.62 3.58 -8.81
N ALA A 45 -4.57 3.65 -8.01
CA ALA A 45 -3.20 3.44 -8.46
C ALA A 45 -2.39 2.65 -7.43
N LEU A 46 -1.33 2.00 -7.91
CA LEU A 46 -0.33 1.33 -7.09
C LEU A 46 1.03 1.84 -7.53
N GLU A 47 1.72 2.53 -6.63
CA GLU A 47 3.02 3.12 -6.89
C GLU A 47 4.08 2.48 -5.99
N PHE A 48 5.19 2.07 -6.59
CA PHE A 48 6.41 1.71 -5.88
C PHE A 48 7.47 2.78 -6.10
N VAL A 49 8.20 3.10 -5.03
CA VAL A 49 9.32 4.03 -5.06
C VAL A 49 10.58 3.34 -4.54
N LYS A 50 11.69 3.51 -5.25
CA LYS A 50 13.04 3.13 -4.83
C LYS A 50 13.85 4.40 -4.59
N VAL A 51 14.39 4.54 -3.39
CA VAL A 51 15.37 5.57 -3.05
C VAL A 51 16.74 4.91 -2.96
N GLN A 52 17.68 5.34 -3.81
CA GLN A 52 19.07 4.90 -3.77
C GLN A 52 19.97 6.13 -3.84
N GLY A 53 20.55 6.45 -2.68
CA GLY A 53 21.15 7.75 -2.39
C GLY A 53 20.24 8.89 -2.86
N ARG A 54 20.66 9.69 -3.85
CA ARG A 54 19.86 10.83 -4.37
C ARG A 54 18.93 10.50 -5.54
N THR A 55 19.02 9.29 -6.06
CA THR A 55 18.15 8.84 -7.15
C THR A 55 16.85 8.29 -6.59
N VAL A 56 15.73 8.88 -6.99
CA VAL A 56 14.39 8.37 -6.68
C VAL A 56 13.77 7.82 -7.95
N SER A 57 13.51 6.52 -7.96
CA SER A 57 12.85 5.83 -9.08
C SER A 57 11.44 5.45 -8.70
N PHE A 58 10.50 5.57 -9.63
CA PHE A 58 9.11 5.17 -9.42
C PHE A 58 8.67 4.16 -10.48
N ALA A 59 7.68 3.35 -10.11
CA ALA A 59 6.94 2.48 -11.00
C ALA A 59 5.48 2.50 -10.56
N VAL A 60 4.59 2.96 -11.42
CA VAL A 60 3.17 3.14 -11.10
C VAL A 60 2.28 2.44 -12.13
N THR A 61 1.20 1.86 -11.62
CA THR A 61 0.06 1.40 -12.42
C THR A 61 -1.19 2.15 -11.97
N TRP A 62 -2.11 2.44 -12.88
CA TRP A 62 -3.39 3.06 -12.53
C TRP A 62 -4.56 2.40 -13.28
N ARG A 63 -5.77 2.54 -12.74
CA ARG A 63 -7.01 2.05 -13.36
C ARG A 63 -8.20 2.88 -12.89
N GLY A 64 -9.29 2.81 -13.63
CA GLY A 64 -10.54 3.49 -13.27
C GLY A 64 -10.44 5.01 -13.27
N THR A 65 -9.38 5.58 -13.84
CA THR A 65 -9.14 7.02 -13.93
C THR A 65 -8.64 7.38 -15.33
N ASP A 66 -8.70 8.66 -15.67
CA ASP A 66 -8.24 9.20 -16.95
C ASP A 66 -6.70 9.17 -17.11
N LYS A 67 -6.19 9.74 -18.21
CA LYS A 67 -4.75 9.85 -18.40
C LYS A 67 -4.16 10.76 -17.30
N PRO A 68 -3.14 10.30 -16.55
CA PRO A 68 -2.50 11.11 -15.54
C PRO A 68 -1.86 12.37 -16.15
N THR A 69 -2.06 13.50 -15.48
CA THR A 69 -1.45 14.80 -15.82
C THR A 69 -0.29 15.15 -14.92
N ALA A 70 -0.24 14.60 -13.70
CA ALA A 70 0.85 14.77 -12.75
C ALA A 70 0.95 13.57 -11.79
N LEU A 71 2.15 13.35 -11.26
CA LEU A 71 2.43 12.33 -10.24
C LEU A 71 3.48 12.88 -9.28
N HIS A 72 3.14 12.92 -8.00
CA HIS A 72 3.96 13.58 -6.99
C HIS A 72 4.12 12.74 -5.73
N VAL A 73 5.23 12.98 -5.02
CA VAL A 73 5.37 12.67 -3.59
C VAL A 73 5.20 13.97 -2.81
N HIS A 74 4.29 13.96 -1.86
CA HIS A 74 4.05 15.05 -0.92
C HIS A 74 4.45 14.63 0.50
N GLN A 75 4.77 15.60 1.35
CA GLN A 75 5.01 15.40 2.78
C GLN A 75 3.81 15.86 3.60
N GLY A 76 3.07 14.90 4.14
CA GLY A 76 1.90 15.09 4.99
C GLY A 76 1.39 13.75 5.53
N GLY A 77 0.94 13.75 6.79
CA GLY A 77 0.32 12.59 7.41
C GLY A 77 -1.05 12.26 6.79
N LYS A 78 -1.61 11.11 7.16
CA LYS A 78 -2.95 10.71 6.70
C LYS A 78 -4.00 11.77 7.06
N GLY A 79 -4.82 12.14 6.07
CA GLY A 79 -5.91 13.11 6.25
C GLY A 79 -5.45 14.58 6.26
N VAL A 80 -4.17 14.84 5.99
CA VAL A 80 -3.60 16.19 5.96
C VAL A 80 -2.94 16.44 4.60
N ASN A 81 -3.27 17.57 3.98
CA ASN A 81 -2.61 18.02 2.75
C ASN A 81 -1.18 18.49 3.05
N GLY A 82 -0.25 18.11 2.18
CA GLY A 82 1.18 18.34 2.33
C GLY A 82 1.79 19.07 1.14
N GLY A 83 2.94 19.70 1.33
CA GLY A 83 3.69 20.31 0.23
C GLY A 83 4.31 19.26 -0.70
N LEU A 84 4.38 19.57 -1.99
CA LEU A 84 5.08 18.76 -3.00
C LEU A 84 6.57 18.67 -2.67
N LYS A 85 7.13 17.47 -2.75
CA LYS A 85 8.54 17.20 -2.46
C LYS A 85 9.31 16.55 -3.61
N ILE A 86 8.66 15.68 -4.38
CA ILE A 86 9.28 15.03 -5.54
C ILE A 86 8.25 15.04 -6.66
N ASP A 87 8.67 15.50 -7.84
CA ASP A 87 7.83 15.60 -9.04
C ASP A 87 8.27 14.55 -10.08
N PHE A 88 7.33 13.71 -10.51
CA PHE A 88 7.52 12.69 -11.55
C PHE A 88 6.76 12.99 -12.85
N THR A 89 6.21 14.20 -12.98
CA THR A 89 5.28 14.57 -14.06
C THR A 89 5.91 14.42 -15.44
N GLU A 90 7.16 14.84 -15.62
CA GLU A 90 7.88 14.74 -16.90
C GLU A 90 8.16 13.29 -17.34
N GLN A 91 8.09 12.33 -16.41
CA GLN A 91 8.38 10.92 -16.64
C GLN A 91 7.12 10.11 -16.99
N LEU A 92 5.91 10.65 -16.75
CA LEU A 92 4.64 9.96 -17.02
C LEU A 92 4.46 9.57 -18.50
N GLY A 93 4.99 10.38 -19.43
CA GLY A 93 4.87 10.14 -20.88
C GLY A 93 5.70 8.97 -21.42
N LYS A 94 6.54 8.33 -20.59
CA LYS A 94 7.51 7.30 -21.01
C LYS A 94 6.98 5.86 -20.88
N GLY A 95 5.77 5.68 -20.36
CA GLY A 95 5.15 4.37 -20.14
C GLY A 95 4.26 3.87 -21.28
N LYS A 96 3.87 2.59 -21.22
CA LYS A 96 2.85 2.00 -22.13
C LYS A 96 1.54 1.81 -21.37
N ALA A 97 0.42 2.06 -22.04
CA ALA A 97 -0.93 1.83 -21.52
C ALA A 97 -1.19 2.59 -20.19
N ARG A 98 -1.54 1.87 -19.12
CA ARG A 98 -1.90 2.40 -17.80
C ARG A 98 -0.78 2.26 -16.77
N THR A 99 0.47 2.43 -17.23
CA THR A 99 1.68 2.28 -16.43
C THR A 99 2.70 3.36 -16.77
N ALA A 100 3.57 3.69 -15.82
CA ALA A 100 4.72 4.57 -16.03
C ALA A 100 5.87 4.19 -15.10
N THR A 101 7.10 4.43 -15.56
CA THR A 101 8.32 4.25 -14.78
C THR A 101 9.28 5.38 -15.10
N GLY A 102 10.09 5.76 -14.13
CA GLY A 102 11.13 6.75 -14.36
C GLY A 102 11.95 6.98 -13.12
N SER A 103 12.90 7.90 -13.24
CA SER A 103 13.75 8.32 -12.14
C SER A 103 13.99 9.82 -12.21
N VAL A 104 14.17 10.42 -11.04
CA VAL A 104 14.60 11.81 -10.87
C VAL A 104 15.80 11.85 -9.94
N GLN A 105 16.64 12.86 -10.12
CA GLN A 105 17.70 13.21 -9.18
C GLN A 105 17.14 14.27 -8.24
N VAL A 106 17.18 14.02 -6.94
CA VAL A 106 16.82 15.02 -5.93
C VAL A 106 18.05 15.88 -5.65
N ALA A 107 17.86 17.20 -5.64
CA ALA A 107 18.94 18.15 -5.40
C ALA A 107 19.54 18.00 -3.99
N ASP A 108 20.81 18.38 -3.82
CA ASP A 108 21.51 18.27 -2.53
C ASP A 108 20.85 19.08 -1.42
N THR A 109 20.25 20.22 -1.77
CA THR A 109 19.48 21.06 -0.86
C THR A 109 18.27 20.34 -0.25
N ASP A 110 17.81 19.26 -0.89
CA ASP A 110 16.65 18.47 -0.48
C ASP A 110 17.03 17.09 0.09
N ALA A 111 18.31 16.84 0.39
CA ALA A 111 18.75 15.59 1.00
C ALA A 111 18.02 15.26 2.32
N ALA A 112 17.61 16.30 3.07
CA ALA A 112 16.80 16.15 4.28
C ALA A 112 15.41 15.54 4.00
N VAL A 113 14.83 15.80 2.81
CA VAL A 113 13.55 15.21 2.39
C VAL A 113 13.70 13.71 2.22
N LEU A 114 14.76 13.24 1.56
CA LEU A 114 15.00 11.80 1.38
C LEU A 114 15.24 11.10 2.72
N LYS A 115 15.98 11.74 3.63
CA LYS A 115 16.17 11.22 4.98
C LYS A 115 14.83 11.11 5.72
N ALA A 116 14.00 12.16 5.67
CA ALA A 116 12.67 12.15 6.30
C ALA A 116 11.76 11.07 5.70
N PHE A 117 11.71 10.98 4.37
CA PHE A 117 10.88 10.01 3.64
C PHE A 117 11.30 8.57 3.94
N THR A 118 12.62 8.31 3.99
CA THR A 118 13.10 7.00 4.38
C THR A 118 12.84 6.72 5.87
N SER A 119 13.05 7.66 6.78
CA SER A 119 12.82 7.40 8.22
C SER A 119 11.34 7.22 8.59
N ASP A 120 10.45 7.97 7.95
CA ASP A 120 9.02 8.00 8.24
C ASP A 120 8.19 8.07 6.96
N PRO A 121 8.09 6.97 6.20
CA PRO A 121 7.33 6.95 4.95
C PRO A 121 5.83 7.21 5.16
N ALA A 122 5.29 6.92 6.35
CA ALA A 122 3.89 7.18 6.68
C ALA A 122 3.58 8.69 6.76
N GLY A 123 4.60 9.55 6.94
CA GLY A 123 4.52 11.00 6.83
C GLY A 123 4.52 11.53 5.39
N PHE A 124 4.53 10.65 4.38
CA PHE A 124 4.54 11.01 2.97
C PHE A 124 3.44 10.26 2.21
N TYR A 125 2.99 10.86 1.11
CA TYR A 125 1.98 10.25 0.25
C TYR A 125 2.26 10.46 -1.22
N ALA A 126 1.84 9.48 -2.01
CA ALA A 126 1.73 9.57 -3.45
C ALA A 126 0.43 10.28 -3.83
N ASN A 127 0.47 11.11 -4.86
CA ASN A 127 -0.70 11.77 -5.42
C ASN A 127 -0.64 11.78 -6.94
N LEU A 128 -1.69 11.25 -7.58
CA LEU A 128 -1.83 11.20 -9.03
C LEU A 128 -2.99 12.09 -9.43
N HIS A 129 -2.75 12.94 -10.42
CA HIS A 129 -3.72 13.93 -10.90
C HIS A 129 -4.19 13.56 -12.31
N THR A 130 -5.40 13.99 -12.66
CA THR A 130 -5.92 13.93 -14.03
C THR A 130 -6.49 15.28 -14.44
N ALA A 131 -6.92 15.43 -15.69
CA ALA A 131 -7.58 16.65 -16.15
C ALA A 131 -8.93 16.87 -15.41
N GLU A 132 -9.66 15.80 -15.11
CA GLU A 132 -10.92 15.85 -14.36
C GLU A 132 -10.71 16.19 -12.88
N PHE A 133 -9.62 15.68 -12.28
CA PHE A 133 -9.28 15.89 -10.87
C PHE A 133 -7.92 16.57 -10.72
N PRO A 134 -7.80 17.86 -11.07
CA PRO A 134 -6.52 18.58 -11.02
C PRO A 134 -6.01 18.77 -9.59
N GLY A 135 -6.87 18.71 -8.57
CA GLY A 135 -6.46 18.74 -7.17
C GLY A 135 -5.88 17.43 -6.64
N GLY A 136 -6.05 16.33 -7.38
CA GLY A 136 -5.69 14.97 -6.97
C GLY A 136 -6.81 14.00 -7.31
N ALA A 137 -6.57 13.08 -8.24
CA ALA A 137 -7.51 12.02 -8.58
C ALA A 137 -7.47 10.92 -7.52
N VAL A 138 -6.26 10.47 -7.16
CA VAL A 138 -6.06 9.42 -6.16
C VAL A 138 -4.85 9.71 -5.28
N ARG A 139 -4.94 9.32 -4.01
CA ARG A 139 -3.93 9.55 -2.96
C ARG A 139 -3.67 8.29 -2.14
N GLY A 140 -2.46 8.12 -1.62
CA GLY A 140 -2.13 7.00 -0.72
C GLY A 140 -0.84 7.24 0.06
N GLN A 141 -0.83 6.93 1.36
CA GLN A 141 0.40 7.03 2.17
C GLN A 141 1.41 5.98 1.71
N PHE A 142 2.70 6.29 1.89
CA PHE A 142 3.75 5.32 1.65
C PHE A 142 3.97 4.40 2.83
N HIS A 143 4.22 3.13 2.51
CA HIS A 143 4.63 2.09 3.43
C HIS A 143 5.99 1.56 3.00
N ARG A 144 6.84 1.23 3.96
CA ARG A 144 8.12 0.58 3.69
C ARG A 144 7.87 -0.86 3.24
N VAL A 145 8.57 -1.28 2.19
CA VAL A 145 8.66 -2.70 1.81
C VAL A 145 9.84 -3.31 2.56
N THR A 146 9.60 -4.38 3.31
CA THR A 146 10.56 -4.88 4.32
C THR A 146 11.23 -6.20 3.94
N ASN A 147 10.67 -6.95 2.99
CA ASN A 147 11.26 -8.18 2.45
C ASN A 147 11.98 -7.94 1.11
N GLY A 148 12.72 -8.96 0.65
CA GLY A 148 13.44 -8.91 -0.62
C GLY A 148 12.52 -8.56 -1.79
N PHE A 149 12.80 -7.42 -2.42
CA PHE A 149 12.01 -6.83 -3.50
C PHE A 149 12.90 -6.44 -4.67
N HIS A 150 12.54 -6.89 -5.87
CA HIS A 150 13.22 -6.54 -7.11
C HIS A 150 12.44 -5.40 -7.80
N PHE A 151 12.99 -4.18 -7.78
CA PHE A 151 12.26 -3.00 -8.26
C PHE A 151 11.89 -3.06 -9.76
N ASP A 152 12.69 -3.77 -10.57
CA ASP A 152 12.37 -4.06 -11.98
C ASP A 152 11.08 -4.89 -12.14
N ARG A 153 10.64 -5.58 -11.08
CA ARG A 153 9.38 -6.33 -11.01
C ARG A 153 8.24 -5.54 -10.40
N ALA A 154 8.42 -4.26 -10.06
CA ALA A 154 7.42 -3.43 -9.38
C ALA A 154 6.03 -3.48 -10.06
N LEU A 155 5.98 -3.38 -11.39
CA LEU A 155 4.73 -3.42 -12.16
C LEU A 155 4.05 -4.82 -12.23
N SER A 156 4.71 -5.88 -11.75
CA SER A 156 4.12 -7.23 -11.65
C SER A 156 3.37 -7.45 -10.33
N ASN A 157 3.53 -6.54 -9.37
CA ASN A 157 2.80 -6.55 -8.12
C ASN A 157 1.40 -5.99 -8.32
N PHE A 158 0.49 -6.31 -7.41
CA PHE A 158 -0.89 -5.94 -7.61
C PHE A 158 -1.59 -5.59 -6.30
N GLN A 159 -2.58 -4.72 -6.46
CA GLN A 159 -3.51 -4.29 -5.44
C GLN A 159 -4.85 -4.98 -5.71
N ALA A 160 -5.42 -5.63 -4.69
CA ALA A 160 -6.72 -6.28 -4.75
C ALA A 160 -7.63 -5.75 -3.63
N PRO A 161 -8.65 -4.93 -3.94
CA PRO A 161 -9.63 -4.51 -2.95
C PRO A 161 -10.47 -5.67 -2.45
N VAL A 162 -10.89 -5.59 -1.19
CA VAL A 162 -12.00 -6.39 -0.66
C VAL A 162 -13.30 -5.97 -1.35
N VAL A 163 -13.96 -6.92 -2.02
CA VAL A 163 -15.26 -6.71 -2.68
C VAL A 163 -16.40 -7.05 -1.72
N LYS A 164 -16.21 -8.09 -0.90
CA LYS A 164 -17.11 -8.46 0.19
C LYS A 164 -16.24 -8.94 1.35
N GLY A 165 -16.37 -8.34 2.53
CA GLY A 165 -15.53 -8.69 3.67
C GLY A 165 -16.22 -8.49 5.00
N GLU A 166 -16.05 -9.46 5.89
CA GLU A 166 -16.53 -9.41 7.28
C GLU A 166 -15.41 -9.88 8.22
N GLN A 167 -15.15 -9.10 9.26
CA GLN A 167 -14.40 -9.56 10.43
C GLN A 167 -15.37 -10.35 11.32
N ILE A 168 -14.97 -11.55 11.72
CA ILE A 168 -15.79 -12.44 12.53
C ILE A 168 -15.21 -12.45 13.94
N TYR A 169 -16.02 -12.01 14.89
CA TYR A 169 -15.71 -11.97 16.31
C TYR A 169 -16.50 -13.03 17.07
N GLU A 170 -15.90 -13.56 18.12
CA GLU A 170 -16.54 -14.43 19.10
C GLU A 170 -16.43 -13.77 20.47
N CYS A 171 -17.57 -13.65 21.15
CA CYS A 171 -17.60 -13.15 22.50
C CYS A 171 -16.98 -14.20 23.45
N LYS A 172 -15.93 -13.81 24.17
CA LYS A 172 -15.24 -14.68 25.12
C LYS A 172 -15.14 -13.99 26.47
N THR A 173 -15.34 -14.78 27.53
CA THR A 173 -15.12 -14.34 28.90
C THR A 173 -13.62 -14.28 29.18
N GLY A 174 -13.14 -13.08 29.51
CA GLY A 174 -11.78 -12.85 29.95
C GLY A 174 -11.53 -13.43 31.35
N THR A 175 -10.26 -13.45 31.75
CA THR A 175 -9.85 -13.94 33.09
C THR A 175 -10.36 -13.04 34.22
N ASP A 176 -10.82 -11.84 33.91
CA ASP A 176 -11.45 -10.88 34.81
C ASP A 176 -12.97 -11.08 34.94
N GLY A 177 -13.53 -12.12 34.31
CA GLY A 177 -14.96 -12.41 34.29
C GLY A 177 -15.76 -11.53 33.32
N LYS A 178 -15.13 -10.59 32.61
CA LYS A 178 -15.80 -9.72 31.64
C LYS A 178 -15.81 -10.36 30.27
N SER A 179 -16.95 -10.28 29.58
CA SER A 179 -17.09 -10.83 28.23
C SER A 179 -16.83 -9.75 27.19
N SER A 180 -16.03 -10.07 26.18
CA SER A 180 -15.71 -9.15 25.09
C SER A 180 -15.51 -9.90 23.77
N PHE A 181 -15.77 -9.21 22.67
CA PHE A 181 -15.55 -9.75 21.33
C PHE A 181 -14.06 -9.85 21.00
N GLN A 182 -13.61 -11.08 20.73
CA GLN A 182 -12.25 -11.38 20.28
C GLN A 182 -12.27 -11.87 18.83
N GLN A 183 -11.21 -11.57 18.08
CA GLN A 183 -11.12 -11.99 16.68
C GLN A 183 -11.16 -13.52 16.59
N ARG A 184 -12.16 -14.04 15.87
CA ARG A 184 -12.31 -15.47 15.60
C ARG A 184 -11.84 -15.82 14.19
N ASP A 185 -12.31 -15.09 13.18
CA ASP A 185 -12.01 -15.40 11.78
C ASP A 185 -12.19 -14.16 10.90
N VAL A 186 -11.94 -14.30 9.60
CA VAL A 186 -12.29 -13.34 8.57
C VAL A 186 -12.97 -14.09 7.43
N ARG A 187 -13.96 -13.47 6.81
CA ARG A 187 -14.57 -13.99 5.58
C ARG A 187 -14.55 -12.88 4.56
N ALA A 188 -13.66 -12.99 3.58
CA ALA A 188 -13.60 -12.00 2.51
C ALA A 188 -13.33 -12.61 1.14
N VAL A 189 -13.84 -11.92 0.12
CA VAL A 189 -13.51 -12.11 -1.28
C VAL A 189 -12.94 -10.80 -1.80
N LEU A 190 -11.71 -10.84 -2.29
CA LEU A 190 -11.06 -9.72 -2.92
C LEU A 190 -11.29 -9.77 -4.43
N ALA A 191 -11.04 -8.66 -5.12
CA ALA A 191 -11.05 -8.60 -6.58
C ALA A 191 -10.18 -9.72 -7.19
N GLY A 192 -10.63 -10.26 -8.33
CA GLY A 192 -10.01 -11.45 -8.94
C GLY A 192 -10.45 -12.78 -8.31
N GLY A 193 -11.46 -12.78 -7.43
CA GLY A 193 -12.01 -14.00 -6.83
C GLY A 193 -11.08 -14.62 -5.80
N ILE A 194 -10.21 -13.82 -5.18
CA ILE A 194 -9.28 -14.28 -4.14
C ILE A 194 -10.06 -14.47 -2.84
N ALA A 195 -10.12 -15.69 -2.33
CA ALA A 195 -10.70 -15.99 -1.04
C ALA A 195 -9.72 -15.64 0.09
N HIS A 196 -10.20 -15.00 1.15
CA HIS A 196 -9.43 -14.67 2.33
C HIS A 196 -10.15 -15.11 3.60
N SER A 197 -9.44 -15.88 4.42
CA SER A 197 -9.92 -16.40 5.71
C SER A 197 -8.74 -16.58 6.67
N PHE A 198 -9.00 -17.05 7.90
CA PHE A 198 -7.96 -17.75 8.65
C PHE A 198 -7.86 -19.21 8.18
N VAL A 199 -6.69 -19.82 8.36
CA VAL A 199 -6.49 -21.25 8.01
C VAL A 199 -7.43 -22.17 8.80
N ARG A 200 -7.77 -21.76 10.03
CA ARG A 200 -8.82 -22.32 10.89
C ARG A 200 -9.38 -21.19 11.77
N PRO A 201 -10.65 -21.24 12.19
CA PRO A 201 -11.17 -20.32 13.19
C PRO A 201 -10.28 -20.29 14.43
N ASN A 202 -10.11 -19.11 15.02
CA ASN A 202 -9.27 -18.81 16.18
C ASN A 202 -7.75 -19.03 15.97
N SER A 203 -7.27 -19.35 14.76
CA SER A 203 -5.83 -19.57 14.55
C SER A 203 -5.00 -18.29 14.54
N GLY A 204 -5.62 -17.16 14.16
CA GLY A 204 -4.92 -15.90 13.92
C GLY A 204 -4.01 -15.91 12.68
N THR A 205 -3.91 -17.02 11.95
CA THR A 205 -3.09 -17.13 10.74
C THR A 205 -3.94 -16.87 9.50
N PRO A 206 -3.83 -15.70 8.86
CA PRO A 206 -4.55 -15.41 7.63
C PRO A 206 -4.02 -16.23 6.46
N GLN A 207 -4.91 -16.51 5.50
CA GLN A 207 -4.58 -17.09 4.21
C GLN A 207 -5.31 -16.37 3.07
N TRP A 208 -4.71 -16.39 1.88
CA TRP A 208 -5.31 -15.94 0.62
C TRP A 208 -5.16 -17.05 -0.41
N ILE A 209 -6.24 -17.35 -1.12
CA ILE A 209 -6.30 -18.44 -2.11
C ILE A 209 -6.88 -17.88 -3.40
N ALA A 210 -6.11 -17.99 -4.49
CA ALA A 210 -6.55 -17.56 -5.82
C ALA A 210 -7.23 -18.72 -6.57
N HIS A 211 -7.97 -18.38 -7.64
CA HIS A 211 -8.64 -19.37 -8.51
C HIS A 211 -7.71 -20.43 -9.10
N ASP A 212 -6.45 -20.08 -9.38
CA ASP A 212 -5.44 -21.00 -9.92
C ASP A 212 -4.91 -22.01 -8.87
N ARG A 213 -5.34 -21.88 -7.60
CA ARG A 213 -4.92 -22.63 -6.41
C ARG A 213 -3.51 -22.31 -5.92
N SER A 214 -2.89 -21.23 -6.39
CA SER A 214 -1.82 -20.58 -5.64
C SER A 214 -2.41 -19.98 -4.35
N ALA A 215 -1.64 -20.01 -3.27
CA ALA A 215 -2.07 -19.53 -1.97
C ALA A 215 -0.89 -19.15 -1.10
N VAL A 216 -1.13 -18.23 -0.17
CA VAL A 216 -0.16 -17.74 0.82
C VAL A 216 -0.83 -17.60 2.18
N THR A 217 -0.05 -17.81 3.24
CA THR A 217 -0.37 -17.41 4.61
C THR A 217 0.44 -16.18 5.00
N GLY A 218 -0.03 -15.43 6.00
CA GLY A 218 0.67 -14.24 6.51
C GLY A 218 1.10 -14.39 7.97
N SER A 219 2.25 -13.83 8.32
CA SER A 219 2.67 -13.58 9.71
C SER A 219 2.97 -12.10 9.92
N LEU A 220 2.56 -11.55 11.06
CA LEU A 220 2.66 -10.11 11.33
C LEU A 220 4.12 -9.63 11.39
N ILE A 221 4.45 -8.64 10.56
CA ILE A 221 5.69 -7.85 10.67
C ILE A 221 5.40 -6.60 11.50
N SER A 222 4.41 -5.82 11.09
CA SER A 222 4.03 -4.61 11.80
C SER A 222 2.53 -4.30 11.69
N LYS A 223 2.04 -3.46 12.59
CA LYS A 223 0.65 -3.04 12.69
C LYS A 223 0.59 -1.56 12.97
N SER A 224 -0.23 -0.83 12.21
CA SER A 224 -0.49 0.60 12.40
C SER A 224 -1.98 0.87 12.56
N ALA A 225 -2.33 1.85 13.41
CA ALA A 225 -3.71 2.28 13.57
C ALA A 225 -4.19 3.02 12.31
N ASN A 226 -5.47 2.88 11.96
CA ASN A 226 -6.06 3.51 10.77
C ASN A 226 -7.20 4.49 11.06
N GLY A 227 -7.12 5.16 12.22
CA GLY A 227 -8.19 5.99 12.76
C GLY A 227 -9.28 5.18 13.48
N ALA A 228 -10.12 5.89 14.23
CA ALA A 228 -11.22 5.28 14.97
C ALA A 228 -12.24 4.63 14.01
N GLY A 229 -12.81 3.49 14.43
CA GLY A 229 -13.81 2.76 13.63
C GLY A 229 -13.23 1.87 12.53
N ASN A 230 -11.92 1.88 12.31
CA ASN A 230 -11.25 1.05 11.30
C ASN A 230 -10.32 0.03 11.95
N ILE A 231 -10.33 -1.20 11.43
CA ILE A 231 -9.31 -2.18 11.82
C ILE A 231 -7.90 -1.69 11.44
N PRO A 232 -6.86 -2.09 12.18
CA PRO A 232 -5.49 -1.69 11.88
C PRO A 232 -5.04 -2.07 10.47
N GLU A 233 -4.16 -1.26 9.89
CA GLU A 233 -3.38 -1.66 8.73
C GLU A 233 -2.28 -2.63 9.16
N LEU A 234 -1.92 -3.55 8.27
CA LEU A 234 -0.96 -4.61 8.56
C LEU A 234 0.12 -4.68 7.49
N ASP A 235 1.33 -4.94 7.94
CA ASP A 235 2.42 -5.47 7.13
C ASP A 235 2.66 -6.93 7.54
N LEU A 236 2.63 -7.84 6.57
CA LEU A 236 2.67 -9.27 6.78
C LEU A 236 3.75 -9.91 5.90
N GLN A 237 4.58 -10.76 6.51
CA GLN A 237 5.44 -11.67 5.77
C GLN A 237 4.59 -12.77 5.15
N ALA A 238 4.72 -12.99 3.84
CA ALA A 238 3.99 -14.02 3.13
C ALA A 238 4.78 -15.32 3.10
N LYS A 239 4.09 -16.44 3.32
CA LYS A 239 4.61 -17.79 3.12
C LYS A 239 3.69 -18.53 2.18
N ARG A 240 4.23 -19.01 1.06
CA ARG A 240 3.48 -19.83 0.11
C ARG A 240 2.94 -21.10 0.79
N SER A 241 1.63 -21.30 0.66
CA SER A 241 0.89 -22.46 1.19
C SER A 241 0.19 -23.27 0.09
N GLY A 242 0.06 -22.71 -1.12
CA GLY A 242 -0.55 -23.36 -2.27
C GLY A 242 0.43 -23.78 -3.37
N LYS A 243 -0.05 -23.84 -4.61
CA LYS A 243 0.76 -24.23 -5.78
C LYS A 243 2.01 -23.36 -5.96
N LYS A 244 3.06 -23.99 -6.52
CA LYS A 244 4.35 -23.35 -6.84
C LYS A 244 4.31 -22.37 -8.01
N HIS A 245 3.22 -22.35 -8.77
CA HIS A 245 2.98 -21.44 -9.89
C HIS A 245 1.59 -20.80 -9.71
N GLY A 246 1.42 -19.62 -10.29
CA GLY A 246 0.19 -18.85 -10.19
C GLY A 246 0.38 -17.50 -9.50
N LEU A 247 -0.73 -16.81 -9.26
CA LEU A 247 -0.81 -15.44 -8.78
C LEU A 247 0.03 -15.19 -7.52
N PHE A 248 0.04 -16.13 -6.56
CA PHE A 248 0.76 -15.99 -5.30
C PHE A 248 2.10 -16.75 -5.23
N ALA A 249 2.58 -17.30 -6.34
CA ALA A 249 3.76 -18.17 -6.33
C ALA A 249 5.04 -17.50 -5.79
N HIS A 250 5.14 -16.19 -6.00
CA HIS A 250 6.31 -15.36 -5.70
C HIS A 250 6.05 -14.27 -4.65
N THR A 251 4.86 -14.23 -4.06
CA THR A 251 4.53 -13.25 -3.02
C THR A 251 5.38 -13.49 -1.77
N THR A 252 6.06 -12.44 -1.32
CA THR A 252 6.92 -12.43 -0.13
C THR A 252 6.38 -11.53 0.97
N GLU A 253 5.54 -10.55 0.63
CA GLU A 253 4.99 -9.58 1.58
C GLU A 253 3.57 -9.17 1.18
N ILE A 254 2.73 -8.89 2.16
CA ILE A 254 1.34 -8.52 1.99
C ILE A 254 1.04 -7.34 2.89
N LEU A 255 0.59 -6.23 2.29
CA LEU A 255 0.08 -5.10 3.05
C LEU A 255 -1.45 -5.12 3.04
N ARG A 256 -2.07 -4.90 4.20
CA ARG A 256 -3.49 -4.56 4.32
C ARG A 256 -3.60 -3.07 4.61
N LEU A 257 -4.05 -2.30 3.63
CA LEU A 257 -4.09 -0.85 3.63
C LEU A 257 -5.52 -0.33 3.41
N ASN A 258 -5.73 0.97 3.57
CA ASN A 258 -7.00 1.64 3.26
C ASN A 258 -8.21 0.98 3.95
N THR A 259 -8.04 0.53 5.20
CA THR A 259 -9.10 -0.18 5.91
C THR A 259 -10.27 0.73 6.28
N VAL A 260 -11.49 0.22 6.12
CA VAL A 260 -12.73 0.90 6.53
C VAL A 260 -13.58 -0.09 7.32
N GLY A 261 -13.99 0.28 8.53
CA GLY A 261 -14.84 -0.58 9.37
C GLY A 261 -14.12 -1.79 9.95
N GLY A 262 -14.91 -2.82 10.26
CA GLY A 262 -14.43 -4.11 10.76
C GLY A 262 -14.07 -4.17 12.24
N VAL A 263 -14.19 -3.08 13.01
CA VAL A 263 -13.81 -3.07 14.43
C VAL A 263 -14.76 -3.96 15.24
N ALA A 264 -14.24 -4.66 16.25
CA ALA A 264 -15.03 -5.46 17.16
C ALA A 264 -16.17 -4.63 17.78
N PRO A 265 -17.39 -5.17 17.91
CA PRO A 265 -18.47 -4.46 18.59
C PRO A 265 -18.05 -4.11 20.03
N ALA A 266 -18.42 -2.91 20.46
CA ALA A 266 -18.21 -2.46 21.83
C ALA A 266 -19.32 -2.96 22.76
N GLY A 267 -19.02 -2.98 24.06
CA GLY A 267 -19.97 -3.36 25.11
C GLY A 267 -19.91 -4.84 25.50
N ASP A 268 -20.72 -5.17 26.51
CA ASP A 268 -20.85 -6.55 26.98
C ASP A 268 -21.51 -7.42 25.90
N CYS A 269 -21.19 -8.70 25.93
CA CYS A 269 -21.73 -9.68 25.00
C CYS A 269 -21.95 -11.03 25.70
N GLU A 270 -22.82 -11.85 25.12
CA GLU A 270 -23.07 -13.21 25.60
C GLU A 270 -21.93 -14.15 25.14
N ALA A 271 -21.30 -14.87 26.07
CA ALA A 271 -20.20 -15.78 25.76
C ALA A 271 -20.61 -16.81 24.69
N GLY A 272 -19.78 -16.97 23.66
CA GLY A 272 -20.05 -17.85 22.52
C GLY A 272 -20.85 -17.21 21.38
N SER A 273 -21.45 -16.03 21.61
CA SER A 273 -22.12 -15.27 20.54
C SER A 273 -21.11 -14.80 19.49
N LEU A 274 -21.57 -14.70 18.24
CA LEU A 274 -20.77 -14.28 17.10
C LEU A 274 -21.25 -12.94 16.56
N ALA A 275 -20.30 -12.12 16.16
CA ALA A 275 -20.57 -10.89 15.41
C ALA A 275 -19.79 -10.91 14.10
N ALA A 276 -20.47 -10.64 12.99
CA ALA A 276 -19.87 -10.38 11.69
C ALA A 276 -19.92 -8.87 11.43
N VAL A 277 -18.76 -8.22 11.35
CA VAL A 277 -18.65 -6.78 11.14
C VAL A 277 -18.09 -6.53 9.74
N PRO A 278 -18.86 -5.87 8.84
CA PRO A 278 -18.38 -5.55 7.50
C PRO A 278 -17.10 -4.72 7.52
N TYR A 279 -16.20 -5.00 6.58
CA TYR A 279 -15.01 -4.20 6.39
C TYR A 279 -14.62 -4.11 4.90
N GLN A 280 -13.90 -3.04 4.57
CA GLN A 280 -13.18 -2.89 3.31
C GLN A 280 -11.69 -2.72 3.59
N ALA A 281 -10.86 -3.06 2.61
CA ALA A 281 -9.42 -2.83 2.62
C ALA A 281 -8.86 -3.01 1.19
N ASP A 282 -7.69 -2.46 0.95
CA ASP A 282 -6.83 -2.84 -0.16
C ASP A 282 -5.75 -3.80 0.32
N TYR A 283 -5.60 -4.94 -0.34
CA TYR A 283 -4.44 -5.81 -0.15
C TYR A 283 -3.43 -5.58 -1.26
N VAL A 284 -2.19 -5.31 -0.90
CA VAL A 284 -1.08 -5.22 -1.85
C VAL A 284 -0.22 -6.47 -1.69
N PHE A 285 -0.07 -7.25 -2.76
CA PHE A 285 0.75 -8.45 -2.78
C PHE A 285 2.06 -8.15 -3.47
N ILE A 286 3.13 -8.13 -2.68
CA ILE A 286 4.48 -7.83 -3.12
C ILE A 286 5.21 -9.14 -3.38
N GLN A 287 5.80 -9.24 -4.56
CA GLN A 287 6.48 -10.39 -5.09
C GLN A 287 7.98 -10.10 -5.18
N ARG A 288 8.76 -11.16 -5.02
CA ARG A 288 10.19 -11.16 -5.30
C ARG A 288 10.44 -11.22 -6.81
#